data_AF-A0A6J7LCT3-F1
#
_entry.id   AF-A0A6J7LCT3-F1
#
_cell.length_a   1.000
_cell.length_b   1.000
_cell.length_c   1.000
_cell.angle_alpha   90.00
_cell.angle_beta   90.00
_cell.angle_gamma   90.00
#
_symmetry.space_group_name_H-M   'P 1'
#
loop_
_entity.id
_entity.type
_entity.pdbx_description
1 polymer ?
#
loop_
_entity_poly.entity_id
_entity_poly.type
_entity_poly.pdbx_seq_one_letter_code
_entity_poly.pdbx_strand_id
1 'polypeptide(L)'
;MVGLTRLSDHDRPLPRDVPAFAAAEAAGLVPLRPTAPPDPSVHPTAAARQRVVALAAVGGTTLVVLAGLAVLGGDPGVGRTGLVGATCLVLLVVLAGLWHWLGRAALTELQRGYTTTTLVFGSYGLPVLRRYLSYGDRPPWDYAGVWRVGPVADGEVPDPSHDPPGFYPSPTRDGQFELWSGQVWVGVFRGPGDLPPRDVLGAG
;
A
#
# COMPACT_ATOMS: atom_id res chain seq x y z
N MET A 1 17.66 -31.60 1.89
CA MET A 1 18.03 -30.26 1.39
C MET A 1 17.26 -30.03 0.09
N VAL A 2 16.07 -29.45 0.17
CA VAL A 2 15.29 -29.08 -1.03
C VAL A 2 15.85 -27.74 -1.50
N GLY A 3 16.47 -27.72 -2.68
CA GLY A 3 16.93 -26.52 -3.32
C GLY A 3 15.74 -25.61 -3.60
N LEU A 4 15.60 -24.54 -2.81
CA LEU A 4 14.74 -23.41 -3.15
C LEU A 4 15.42 -22.66 -4.29
N THR A 5 15.25 -23.16 -5.50
CA THR A 5 15.48 -22.38 -6.72
C THR A 5 14.49 -21.23 -6.63
N ARG A 6 14.94 -20.07 -6.15
CA ARG A 6 14.15 -18.84 -6.22
C ARG A 6 13.95 -18.57 -7.69
N LEU A 7 12.78 -18.90 -8.21
CA LEU A 7 12.28 -18.32 -9.45
C LEU A 7 12.59 -16.82 -9.37
N SER A 8 13.21 -16.28 -10.42
CA SER A 8 13.32 -14.84 -10.51
C SER A 8 11.89 -14.29 -10.41
N ASP A 9 11.64 -13.17 -9.73
CA ASP A 9 10.27 -12.69 -9.50
C ASP A 9 9.46 -12.49 -10.81
N HIS A 10 10.16 -12.47 -11.97
CA HIS A 10 9.59 -12.39 -13.32
C HIS A 10 9.10 -13.75 -13.88
N ASP A 11 9.50 -14.88 -13.32
CA ASP A 11 9.07 -16.22 -13.74
C ASP A 11 7.84 -16.72 -12.99
N ARG A 12 7.29 -15.89 -12.08
CA ARG A 12 6.09 -16.23 -11.32
C ARG A 12 4.85 -16.03 -12.20
N PRO A 13 3.84 -16.92 -12.12
CA PRO A 13 2.63 -16.80 -12.92
C PRO A 13 1.89 -15.50 -12.59
N LEU A 14 1.16 -14.96 -13.57
CA LEU A 14 0.24 -13.86 -13.34
C LEU A 14 -0.88 -14.31 -12.40
N PRO A 15 -1.52 -13.38 -11.66
CA PRO A 15 -2.63 -13.71 -10.77
C PRO A 15 -3.71 -14.58 -11.40
N ARG A 16 -4.14 -14.27 -12.63
CA ARG A 16 -5.17 -15.01 -13.37
C ARG A 16 -4.78 -16.46 -13.71
N ASP A 17 -3.49 -16.76 -13.78
CA ASP A 17 -2.95 -18.08 -14.14
C ASP A 17 -2.74 -18.98 -12.92
N VAL A 18 -2.97 -18.46 -11.70
CA VAL A 18 -2.87 -19.26 -10.48
C VAL A 18 -4.06 -20.23 -10.40
N PRO A 19 -3.86 -21.55 -10.18
CA PRO A 19 -4.94 -22.54 -10.20
C PRO A 19 -6.13 -22.22 -9.27
N ALA A 20 -5.87 -21.56 -8.13
CA ALA A 20 -6.90 -21.17 -7.16
C ALA A 20 -7.64 -19.87 -7.53
N PHE A 21 -7.26 -19.19 -8.61
CA PHE A 21 -7.81 -17.89 -9.00
C PHE A 21 -9.31 -17.96 -9.26
N ALA A 22 -9.77 -18.88 -10.12
CA ALA A 22 -11.18 -18.98 -10.48
C ALA A 22 -12.09 -19.25 -9.25
N ALA A 23 -11.62 -20.07 -8.31
CA ALA A 23 -12.36 -20.32 -7.07
C ALA A 23 -12.39 -19.08 -6.15
N ALA A 24 -11.28 -18.35 -6.05
CA ALA A 24 -11.21 -17.12 -5.27
C ALA A 24 -12.02 -15.98 -5.91
N GLU A 25 -12.08 -15.92 -7.23
CA GLU A 25 -12.91 -14.98 -7.98
C GLU A 25 -14.41 -15.26 -7.75
N ALA A 26 -14.84 -16.52 -7.90
CA ALA A 26 -16.21 -16.93 -7.60
C ALA A 26 -16.60 -16.67 -6.13
N ALA A 27 -15.64 -16.75 -5.20
CA ALA A 27 -15.83 -16.42 -3.79
C ALA A 27 -15.75 -14.92 -3.47
N GLY A 28 -15.49 -14.06 -4.47
CA GLY A 28 -15.40 -12.62 -4.26
C GLY A 28 -14.14 -12.16 -3.52
N LEU A 29 -13.08 -12.97 -3.47
CA LEU A 29 -11.87 -12.70 -2.67
C LEU A 29 -10.75 -11.99 -3.45
N VAL A 30 -10.90 -11.83 -4.77
CA VAL A 30 -9.97 -11.08 -5.63
C VAL A 30 -10.44 -9.63 -5.83
N PRO A 31 -9.57 -8.70 -6.28
CA PRO A 31 -9.98 -7.33 -6.57
C PRO A 31 -11.11 -7.23 -7.59
N LEU A 32 -12.03 -6.30 -7.36
CA LEU A 32 -13.12 -5.98 -8.28
C LEU A 32 -12.58 -5.38 -9.60
N ARG A 33 -13.26 -5.70 -10.70
CA ARG A 33 -13.05 -5.08 -12.02
C ARG A 33 -14.37 -4.49 -12.53
N PRO A 34 -14.80 -3.34 -11.99
CA PRO A 34 -16.07 -2.76 -12.41
C PRO A 34 -15.95 -2.29 -13.86
N THR A 35 -17.04 -2.46 -14.63
CA THR A 35 -17.11 -2.10 -16.06
C THR A 35 -17.29 -0.60 -16.30
N ALA A 36 -17.66 0.14 -15.25
CA ALA A 36 -17.85 1.59 -15.25
C ALA A 36 -17.07 2.19 -14.06
N PRO A 37 -16.72 3.50 -14.12
CA PRO A 37 -16.01 4.15 -13.03
C PRO A 37 -16.86 4.08 -11.74
N PRO A 38 -16.35 3.48 -10.66
CA PRO A 38 -17.10 3.37 -9.41
C PRO A 38 -17.04 4.69 -8.63
N ASP A 39 -18.10 4.99 -7.90
CA ASP A 39 -18.08 6.08 -6.92
C ASP A 39 -17.12 5.74 -5.75
N PRO A 40 -16.28 6.69 -5.30
CA PRO A 40 -15.41 6.48 -4.16
C PRO A 40 -16.22 6.14 -2.90
N SER A 41 -16.12 4.89 -2.45
CA SER A 41 -16.90 4.35 -1.33
C SER A 41 -16.09 4.14 -0.06
N VAL A 42 -14.78 4.34 -0.11
CA VAL A 42 -13.86 4.31 1.04
C VAL A 42 -13.68 5.72 1.60
N HIS A 43 -14.09 5.94 2.85
CA HIS A 43 -13.96 7.24 3.51
C HIS A 43 -13.18 7.16 4.84
N PRO A 44 -12.27 8.11 5.12
CA PRO A 44 -11.69 9.05 4.16
C PRO A 44 -10.87 8.30 3.09
N THR A 45 -10.88 8.83 1.86
CA THR A 45 -10.18 8.26 0.70
C THR A 45 -8.67 8.24 0.92
N ALA A 46 -7.95 7.36 0.21
CA ALA A 46 -6.50 7.27 0.27
C ALA A 46 -5.85 8.62 -0.10
N ALA A 47 -6.36 9.33 -1.10
CA ALA A 47 -5.91 10.69 -1.42
C ALA A 47 -6.07 11.68 -0.26
N ALA A 48 -7.21 11.66 0.45
CA ALA A 48 -7.42 12.52 1.61
C ALA A 48 -6.44 12.17 2.74
N ARG A 49 -6.21 10.88 2.98
CA ARG A 49 -5.24 10.41 3.98
C ARG A 49 -3.81 10.78 3.61
N GLN A 50 -3.45 10.72 2.33
CA GLN A 50 -2.14 11.12 1.83
C GLN A 50 -1.87 12.60 2.11
N ARG A 51 -2.87 13.48 1.96
CA ARG A 51 -2.74 14.89 2.33
C ARG A 51 -2.44 15.06 3.82
N VAL A 52 -3.13 14.32 4.69
CA VAL A 52 -2.84 14.32 6.14
C VAL A 52 -1.41 13.86 6.43
N VAL A 53 -0.96 12.78 5.79
CA VAL A 53 0.41 12.28 5.94
C VAL A 53 1.43 13.33 5.48
N ALA A 54 1.20 13.96 4.33
CA ALA A 54 2.07 15.01 3.79
C ALA A 54 2.15 16.22 4.73
N LEU A 55 1.01 16.70 5.24
CA LEU A 55 0.97 17.80 6.20
C LEU A 55 1.69 17.45 7.51
N ALA A 56 1.48 16.25 8.04
CA ALA A 56 2.16 15.77 9.24
C ALA A 56 3.68 15.65 9.03
N ALA A 57 4.12 15.16 7.86
CA ALA A 57 5.52 15.07 7.52
C ALA A 57 6.16 16.46 7.41
N VAL A 58 5.58 17.37 6.63
CA VAL A 58 6.12 18.73 6.45
C VAL A 58 6.12 19.51 7.78
N GLY A 59 4.99 19.52 8.49
CA GLY A 59 4.87 20.23 9.76
C GLY A 59 5.78 19.65 10.85
N GLY A 60 5.83 18.32 10.96
CA GLY A 60 6.68 17.62 11.92
C GLY A 60 8.16 17.83 11.65
N THR A 61 8.61 17.70 10.39
CA THR A 61 10.00 17.97 10.01
C THR A 61 10.36 19.43 10.28
N THR A 62 9.47 20.38 9.97
CA THR A 62 9.68 21.80 10.27
C THR A 62 9.89 22.02 11.78
N LEU A 63 9.04 21.43 12.63
CA LEU A 63 9.17 21.53 14.08
C LEU A 63 10.50 20.94 14.57
N VAL A 64 10.91 19.78 14.06
CA VAL A 64 12.18 19.13 14.42
C VAL A 64 13.38 20.01 14.02
N VAL A 65 13.36 20.60 12.83
CA VAL A 65 14.41 21.51 12.37
C VAL A 65 14.49 22.75 13.27
N LEU A 66 13.36 23.38 13.57
CA LEU A 66 13.34 24.56 14.46
C LEU A 66 13.83 24.22 15.87
N ALA A 67 13.42 23.08 16.41
CA ALA A 67 13.90 22.61 17.70
C ALA A 67 15.42 22.32 17.69
N GLY A 68 15.92 21.72 16.61
CA GLY A 68 17.35 21.49 16.41
C GLY A 68 18.16 22.79 16.32
N LEU A 69 17.68 23.77 15.56
CA LEU A 69 18.31 25.10 15.47
C LEU A 69 18.33 25.82 16.82
N ALA A 70 17.26 25.72 17.61
CA ALA A 70 17.21 26.28 18.95
C ALA A 70 18.21 25.62 19.91
N VAL A 71 18.50 24.33 19.74
CA VAL A 71 19.55 23.63 20.50
C VAL A 71 20.95 24.06 20.05
N LEU A 72 21.18 24.24 18.74
CA LEU A 72 22.48 24.67 18.20
C LEU A 72 22.83 26.13 18.54
N GLY A 73 21.82 27.00 18.66
CA GLY A 73 22.00 28.43 18.95
C GLY A 73 22.16 28.77 20.44
N GLY A 74 22.13 27.78 21.34
CA GLY A 74 22.28 27.98 22.78
C GLY A 74 23.13 26.89 23.42
N ASP A 75 23.27 26.91 24.75
CA ASP A 75 24.01 25.86 25.45
C ASP A 75 23.26 24.51 25.35
N PRO A 76 23.86 23.47 24.74
CA PRO A 76 23.21 22.19 24.53
C PRO A 76 23.22 21.38 25.84
N GLY A 77 22.28 21.69 26.74
CA GLY A 77 22.04 20.87 27.92
C GLY A 77 21.43 19.52 27.57
N VAL A 78 21.80 18.46 28.30
CA VAL A 78 21.28 17.08 28.13
C VAL A 78 19.75 17.04 28.04
N GLY A 79 19.05 17.88 28.81
CA GLY A 79 17.58 17.98 28.76
C GLY A 79 17.04 18.46 27.41
N ARG A 80 17.67 19.46 26.78
CA ARG A 80 17.23 20.00 25.48
C ARG A 80 17.49 19.01 24.35
N THR A 81 18.68 18.40 24.33
CA THR A 81 19.03 17.36 23.36
C THR A 81 18.10 16.15 23.51
N GLY A 82 17.81 15.73 24.74
CA GLY A 82 16.85 14.66 25.03
C GLY A 82 15.44 14.98 24.53
N LEU A 83 14.96 16.21 24.70
CA LEU A 83 13.66 16.64 24.20
C LEU A 83 13.57 16.59 22.68
N VAL A 84 14.62 17.04 21.96
CA VAL A 84 14.67 16.95 20.49
C VAL A 84 14.67 15.48 20.05
N GLY A 85 15.47 14.63 20.68
CA GLY A 85 15.49 13.20 20.39
C GLY A 85 14.12 12.53 20.61
N ALA A 86 13.46 12.83 21.73
CA ALA A 86 12.10 12.34 22.01
C ALA A 86 11.08 12.85 20.98
N THR A 87 11.17 14.12 20.58
CA THR A 87 10.29 14.71 19.55
C THR A 87 10.47 14.02 18.20
N CYS A 88 11.72 13.76 17.79
CA CYS A 88 12.01 12.99 16.57
C CYS A 88 11.40 11.57 16.64
N LEU A 89 11.55 10.89 17.77
CA LEU A 89 11.01 9.54 17.94
C LEU A 89 9.48 9.54 17.85
N VAL A 90 8.81 10.47 18.53
CA VAL A 90 7.34 10.62 18.47
C VAL A 90 6.90 10.88 17.04
N LEU A 91 7.57 11.78 16.33
CA LEU A 91 7.26 12.07 14.93
C LEU A 91 7.37 10.81 14.05
N LEU A 92 8.44 10.02 14.21
CA LEU A 92 8.61 8.78 13.45
C LEU A 92 7.50 7.77 13.73
N VAL A 93 7.09 7.60 15.00
CA VAL A 93 5.99 6.71 15.39
C VAL A 93 4.67 7.18 14.78
N VAL A 94 4.37 8.48 14.84
CA VAL A 94 3.17 9.07 14.24
C VAL A 94 3.16 8.86 12.73
N LEU A 95 4.26 9.16 12.04
CA LEU A 95 4.37 8.99 10.59
C LEU A 95 4.22 7.51 10.18
N ALA A 96 4.80 6.58 10.94
CA ALA A 96 4.63 5.14 10.69
C ALA A 96 3.17 4.71 10.83
N GLY A 97 2.47 5.18 11.87
CA GLY A 97 1.05 4.92 12.08
C GLY A 97 0.18 5.49 10.96
N LEU A 98 0.43 6.75 10.57
CA LEU A 98 -0.26 7.41 9.47
C LEU A 98 -0.01 6.71 8.12
N TRP A 99 1.22 6.24 7.87
CA TRP A 99 1.55 5.49 6.66
C TRP A 99 0.79 4.16 6.60
N HIS A 100 0.71 3.43 7.71
CA HIS A 100 -0.09 2.21 7.79
C HIS A 100 -1.59 2.48 7.60
N TRP A 101 -2.09 3.58 8.16
CA TRP A 101 -3.48 4.01 7.99
C TRP A 101 -3.82 4.39 6.54
N LEU A 102 -2.91 5.09 5.85
CA LEU A 102 -2.99 5.36 4.41
C LEU A 102 -3.00 4.05 3.61
N GLY A 103 -2.06 3.15 3.90
CA GLY A 103 -1.93 1.90 3.16
C GLY A 103 -3.13 0.98 3.27
N ARG A 104 -3.78 0.92 4.43
CA ARG A 104 -5.05 0.20 4.58
C ARG A 104 -6.16 0.77 3.69
N ALA A 105 -6.29 2.09 3.59
CA ALA A 105 -7.27 2.70 2.67
C ALA A 105 -6.92 2.40 1.22
N ALA A 106 -5.68 2.62 0.81
CA ALA A 106 -5.26 2.40 -0.57
C ALA A 106 -5.51 0.94 -1.00
N LEU A 107 -5.15 -0.04 -0.15
CA LEU A 107 -5.43 -1.45 -0.43
C LEU A 107 -6.94 -1.77 -0.46
N THR A 108 -7.75 -1.07 0.34
CA THR A 108 -9.21 -1.25 0.32
C THR A 108 -9.83 -0.67 -0.95
N GLU A 109 -9.36 0.50 -1.40
CA GLU A 109 -9.77 1.08 -2.68
C GLU A 109 -9.41 0.13 -3.83
N LEU A 110 -8.18 -0.36 -3.86
CA LEU A 110 -7.70 -1.29 -4.88
C LEU A 110 -8.52 -2.58 -4.95
N GLN A 111 -8.89 -3.15 -3.78
CA GLN A 111 -9.80 -4.30 -3.73
C GLN A 111 -11.20 -4.00 -4.28
N ARG A 112 -11.62 -2.73 -4.24
CA ARG A 112 -12.86 -2.24 -4.85
C ARG A 112 -12.72 -1.87 -6.33
N GLY A 113 -11.54 -2.11 -6.93
CA GLY A 113 -11.31 -1.91 -8.35
C GLY A 113 -11.03 -0.47 -8.76
N TYR A 114 -10.73 0.41 -7.79
CA TYR A 114 -10.36 1.78 -8.06
C TYR A 114 -9.22 2.27 -7.16
N THR A 115 -8.68 3.44 -7.47
CA THR A 115 -7.77 4.15 -6.56
C THR A 115 -7.96 5.66 -6.67
N THR A 116 -7.86 6.33 -5.54
CA THR A 116 -7.85 7.81 -5.49
C THR A 116 -6.45 8.41 -5.46
N THR A 117 -5.44 7.57 -5.23
CA THR A 117 -4.03 7.98 -5.18
C THR A 117 -3.16 7.00 -5.96
N THR A 118 -2.11 7.51 -6.59
CA THR A 118 -1.05 6.67 -7.15
C THR A 118 0.18 6.78 -6.26
N LEU A 119 0.81 5.65 -5.96
CA LEU A 119 2.13 5.63 -5.36
C LEU A 119 3.13 5.23 -6.44
N VAL A 120 4.06 6.13 -6.74
CA VAL A 120 5.14 5.81 -7.70
C VAL A 120 6.03 4.71 -7.13
N PHE A 121 6.35 4.80 -5.83
CA PHE A 121 7.16 3.81 -5.12
C PHE A 121 6.74 3.72 -3.66
N GLY A 122 6.64 2.49 -3.14
CA GLY A 122 6.40 2.29 -1.71
C GLY A 122 5.84 0.92 -1.38
N SER A 123 5.95 0.53 -0.12
CA SER A 123 5.23 -0.60 0.43
C SER A 123 4.32 -0.13 1.57
N TYR A 124 3.20 -0.82 1.73
CA TYR A 124 2.24 -0.54 2.80
C TYR A 124 2.59 -1.27 4.11
N GLY A 125 3.84 -1.74 4.27
CA GLY A 125 4.28 -2.47 5.47
C GLY A 125 5.79 -2.69 5.60
N LEU A 126 6.25 -2.72 6.86
CA LEU A 126 7.65 -2.98 7.26
C LEU A 126 8.24 -4.31 6.76
N PRO A 127 7.49 -5.45 6.70
CA PRO A 127 8.05 -6.72 6.22
C PRO A 127 8.52 -6.67 4.76
N VAL A 128 7.87 -5.83 3.95
CA VAL A 128 8.21 -5.61 2.54
C VAL A 128 9.48 -4.77 2.41
N LEU A 129 9.64 -3.77 3.28
CA LEU A 129 10.82 -2.91 3.28
C LEU A 129 12.11 -3.74 3.41
N ARG A 130 12.10 -4.76 4.29
CA ARG A 130 13.26 -5.64 4.51
C ARG A 130 13.61 -6.50 3.29
N ARG A 131 12.63 -6.88 2.47
CA ARG A 131 12.88 -7.70 1.27
C ARG A 131 13.46 -6.87 0.13
N TYR A 132 13.01 -5.63 -0.04
CA TYR A 132 13.35 -4.78 -1.19
C TYR A 132 14.46 -3.75 -0.92
N LEU A 133 14.79 -3.44 0.34
CA LEU A 133 15.99 -2.67 0.66
C LEU A 133 17.28 -3.37 0.19
N SER A 134 17.25 -4.70 0.03
CA SER A 134 18.39 -5.49 -0.45
C SER A 134 18.55 -5.48 -1.98
N TYR A 135 17.53 -5.06 -2.73
CA TYR A 135 17.53 -5.14 -4.20
C TYR A 135 17.57 -3.76 -4.89
N GLY A 136 17.55 -2.65 -4.15
CA GLY A 136 17.47 -1.30 -4.75
C GLY A 136 16.12 -0.97 -5.41
N ASP A 137 15.35 -2.00 -5.77
CA ASP A 137 14.08 -1.91 -6.47
C ASP A 137 12.91 -1.95 -5.49
N ARG A 138 12.22 -0.82 -5.30
CA ARG A 138 10.87 -0.82 -4.72
C ARG A 138 9.93 -1.35 -5.81
N PRO A 139 9.04 -2.32 -5.52
CA PRO A 139 8.19 -2.89 -6.57
C PRO A 139 7.38 -1.76 -7.21
N PRO A 140 7.48 -1.58 -8.54
CA PRO A 140 6.66 -0.60 -9.23
C PRO A 140 5.20 -0.98 -9.05
N TRP A 141 4.38 0.01 -8.71
CA TRP A 141 2.94 -0.14 -8.71
C TRP A 141 2.42 0.20 -10.10
N ASP A 142 1.67 -0.72 -10.68
CA ASP A 142 1.04 -0.54 -11.98
C ASP A 142 -0.48 -0.50 -11.82
N TYR A 143 -1.05 0.67 -12.08
CA TYR A 143 -2.47 0.93 -11.89
C TYR A 143 -3.28 0.79 -13.19
N ALA A 144 -2.70 0.24 -14.28
CA ALA A 144 -3.39 0.10 -15.56
C ALA A 144 -4.69 -0.72 -15.46
N GLY A 145 -4.74 -1.71 -14.56
CA GLY A 145 -5.91 -2.57 -14.35
C GLY A 145 -6.99 -2.02 -13.40
N VAL A 146 -6.83 -0.81 -12.83
CA VAL A 146 -7.83 -0.20 -11.90
C VAL A 146 -8.30 1.16 -12.36
N TRP A 147 -9.54 1.52 -11.99
CA TRP A 147 -10.05 2.86 -12.24
C TRP A 147 -9.30 3.88 -11.40
N ARG A 148 -8.83 4.96 -12.01
CA ARG A 148 -8.30 6.11 -11.27
C ARG A 148 -9.43 7.12 -11.10
N VAL A 149 -9.83 7.35 -9.85
CA VAL A 149 -11.01 8.16 -9.51
C VAL A 149 -10.61 9.29 -8.58
N GLY A 150 -10.96 10.53 -8.92
CA GLY A 150 -10.66 11.67 -8.06
C GLY A 150 -10.56 12.99 -8.82
N PRO A 151 -10.28 14.10 -8.12
CA PRO A 151 -10.32 15.45 -8.70
C PRO A 151 -9.23 15.71 -9.76
N VAL A 152 -8.28 14.80 -9.94
CA VAL A 152 -7.16 14.91 -10.90
C VAL A 152 -7.13 13.69 -11.84
N ALA A 153 -8.14 12.81 -11.78
CA ALA A 153 -8.16 11.59 -12.58
C ALA A 153 -9.32 11.64 -13.58
N ASP A 154 -9.00 11.51 -14.86
CA ASP A 154 -9.94 11.66 -15.99
C ASP A 154 -10.83 10.43 -16.21
N GLY A 155 -11.08 9.62 -15.17
CA GLY A 155 -11.85 8.37 -15.31
C GLY A 155 -11.23 7.48 -16.39
N GLU A 156 -9.91 7.31 -16.37
CA GLU A 156 -9.22 6.52 -17.37
C GLU A 156 -9.70 5.06 -17.29
N VAL A 157 -10.15 4.54 -18.43
CA VAL A 157 -10.68 3.19 -18.55
C VAL A 157 -9.55 2.19 -18.26
N PRO A 158 -9.74 1.24 -17.33
CA PRO A 158 -8.73 0.24 -17.04
C PRO A 158 -8.47 -0.67 -18.23
N ASP A 159 -7.20 -1.04 -18.41
CA ASP A 159 -6.81 -2.05 -19.39
C ASP A 159 -7.17 -3.46 -18.88
N PRO A 160 -8.10 -4.18 -19.54
CA PRO A 160 -8.52 -5.51 -19.10
C PRO A 160 -7.41 -6.57 -19.21
N SER A 161 -6.36 -6.31 -20.00
CA SER A 161 -5.21 -7.21 -20.13
C SER A 161 -4.34 -7.21 -18.86
N HIS A 162 -4.45 -6.19 -18.01
CA HIS A 162 -3.68 -6.07 -16.77
C HIS A 162 -4.49 -6.54 -15.56
N ASP A 163 -3.86 -7.30 -14.67
CA ASP A 163 -4.46 -7.65 -13.39
C ASP A 163 -4.31 -6.48 -12.40
N PRO A 164 -5.41 -5.96 -11.83
CA PRO A 164 -5.36 -4.83 -10.91
C PRO A 164 -4.49 -5.15 -9.70
N PRO A 165 -3.75 -4.17 -9.13
CA PRO A 165 -3.04 -4.38 -7.88
C PRO A 165 -3.99 -4.77 -6.75
N GLY A 166 -3.56 -5.67 -5.88
CA GLY A 166 -4.39 -6.17 -4.79
C GLY A 166 -3.97 -7.56 -4.33
N PHE A 167 -4.77 -8.17 -3.46
CA PHE A 167 -4.45 -9.52 -2.95
C PHE A 167 -5.10 -10.59 -3.83
N TYR A 168 -4.31 -11.59 -4.22
CA TYR A 168 -4.72 -12.74 -5.01
C TYR A 168 -4.22 -14.03 -4.37
N PRO A 169 -4.79 -15.21 -4.70
CA PRO A 169 -4.25 -16.48 -4.24
C PRO A 169 -2.75 -16.59 -4.54
N SER A 170 -1.97 -16.94 -3.52
CA SER A 170 -0.53 -17.05 -3.65
C SER A 170 -0.16 -18.26 -4.49
N PRO A 171 0.73 -18.13 -5.49
CA PRO A 171 1.26 -19.29 -6.22
C PRO A 171 2.31 -20.08 -5.42
N THR A 172 2.71 -19.59 -4.24
CA THR A 172 3.78 -20.22 -3.43
C THR A 172 3.32 -20.67 -2.05
N ARG A 173 2.10 -20.31 -1.63
CA ARG A 173 1.57 -20.62 -0.31
C ARG A 173 0.08 -20.94 -0.39
N ASP A 174 -0.22 -22.23 -0.32
CA ASP A 174 -1.60 -22.73 -0.35
C ASP A 174 -2.46 -22.09 0.75
N GLY A 175 -3.67 -21.70 0.38
CA GLY A 175 -4.64 -21.08 1.29
C GLY A 175 -4.31 -19.65 1.73
N GLN A 176 -3.20 -19.06 1.26
CA GLN A 176 -2.86 -17.66 1.50
C GLN A 176 -3.06 -16.80 0.26
N PHE A 177 -3.29 -15.52 0.51
CA PHE A 177 -3.33 -14.50 -0.51
C PHE A 177 -2.05 -13.68 -0.45
N GLU A 178 -1.43 -13.41 -1.60
CA GLU A 178 -0.26 -12.56 -1.72
C GLU A 178 -0.61 -11.25 -2.43
N LEU A 179 0.06 -10.16 -2.04
CA LEU A 179 -0.11 -8.86 -2.68
C LEU A 179 0.58 -8.83 -4.04
N TRP A 180 -0.17 -8.49 -5.08
CA TRP A 180 0.26 -8.19 -6.44
C TRP A 180 0.35 -6.67 -6.63
N SER A 181 1.46 -6.15 -7.15
CA SER A 181 1.65 -4.71 -7.39
C SER A 181 1.04 -4.20 -8.70
N GLY A 182 0.48 -5.10 -9.51
CA GLY A 182 0.17 -4.85 -10.93
C GLY A 182 1.21 -5.45 -11.87
N GLN A 183 2.44 -5.69 -11.39
CA GLN A 183 3.55 -6.25 -12.19
C GLN A 183 4.30 -7.38 -11.49
N VAL A 184 4.44 -7.32 -10.18
CA VAL A 184 5.21 -8.31 -9.41
C VAL A 184 4.50 -8.71 -8.12
N TRP A 185 4.76 -9.93 -7.69
CA TRP A 185 4.34 -10.42 -6.38
C TRP A 185 5.22 -9.83 -5.27
N VAL A 186 4.61 -9.13 -4.32
CA VAL A 186 5.32 -8.33 -3.30
C VAL A 186 5.78 -9.18 -2.11
N GLY A 187 5.26 -10.39 -1.92
CA GLY A 187 5.56 -11.21 -0.74
C GLY A 187 4.86 -10.77 0.54
N VAL A 188 3.78 -10.00 0.44
CA VAL A 188 2.89 -9.73 1.59
C VAL A 188 1.78 -10.75 1.57
N PHE A 189 1.70 -11.56 2.62
CA PHE A 189 0.70 -12.62 2.70
C PHE A 189 -0.41 -12.28 3.70
N ARG A 190 -1.61 -12.77 3.41
CA ARG A 190 -2.79 -12.67 4.27
C ARG A 190 -3.63 -13.94 4.18
N GLY A 191 -4.33 -14.27 5.27
CA GLY A 191 -5.40 -15.26 5.22
C GLY A 191 -6.64 -14.71 4.53
N PRO A 192 -7.58 -15.56 4.09
CA PRO A 192 -8.85 -15.13 3.49
C PRO A 192 -9.64 -14.16 4.39
N GLY A 193 -9.61 -14.38 5.71
CA GLY A 193 -10.30 -13.53 6.69
C GLY A 193 -9.62 -12.18 6.98
N ASP A 194 -8.37 -11.98 6.52
CA ASP A 194 -7.60 -10.74 6.73
C ASP A 194 -7.61 -9.83 5.50
N LEU A 195 -8.30 -10.24 4.44
CA LEU A 195 -8.43 -9.45 3.23
C LEU A 195 -9.20 -8.14 3.50
N PRO A 196 -8.85 -7.03 2.83
CA PRO A 196 -9.66 -5.83 2.91
C PRO A 196 -11.11 -6.15 2.49
N PRO A 197 -12.12 -5.68 3.25
CA PRO A 197 -13.51 -5.99 2.95
C PRO A 197 -13.92 -5.42 1.59
N ARG A 198 -14.52 -6.28 0.77
CA ARG A 198 -15.10 -5.91 -0.53
C ARG A 198 -16.44 -5.19 -0.35
N ASP A 199 -17.18 -5.53 0.71
CA ASP A 199 -18.57 -5.11 0.89
C ASP A 199 -18.73 -3.96 1.90
N VAL A 200 -19.13 -2.79 1.39
CA VAL A 200 -20.22 -1.96 1.94
C VAL A 200 -20.90 -1.34 0.72
N LEU A 201 -22.07 -1.88 0.33
CA LEU A 201 -23.19 -1.31 -0.44
C LEU A 201 -23.86 -2.42 -1.25
N GLY A 202 -24.81 -3.11 -0.60
CA GLY A 202 -25.63 -4.17 -1.18
C GLY A 202 -26.71 -4.68 -0.22
N ALA A 203 -27.29 -3.79 0.60
CA ALA A 203 -28.55 -4.02 1.29
C ALA A 203 -29.20 -2.65 1.54
N GLY A 204 -30.17 -2.28 0.72
CA GLY A 204 -30.89 -1.00 0.76
C GLY A 204 -31.44 -0.65 -0.60
#